data_AF-A0A5J9WH67-F1
#
_entry.id   AF-A0A5J9WH67-F1
#
_cell.length_a   1.000
_cell.length_b   1.000
_cell.length_c   1.000
_cell.angle_alpha   90.00
_cell.angle_beta   90.00
_cell.angle_gamma   90.00
#
_symmetry.space_group_name_H-M   'P 1'
#
loop_
_entity.id
_entity.type
_entity.pdbx_description
1 polymer ?
#
loop_
_entity_poly.entity_id
_entity_poly.type
_entity_poly.pdbx_seq_one_letter_code
_entity_poly.pdbx_strand_id
1 'polypeptide(L)'
;MVVVQYEGEERQFTPEEISAMVLAKMKETAEVYLGTTIKNAVITVPVYFNNSQRQATIDAGTIAGLNVLRIINEPTAAAIAYGLQKMPVSNKGRTVLVFDLGGGTFDVSLLNIAPGVNMDKGLFEVKAIAGDTHLGGADFDNEMVEYSLREFLKKHALEKCLDDAKMEKSSVHDVVLVGGSTRIPKVQNMLREFFNGKELCRTINPDEAVAYGAAIQASILGGGNSDGRLVDMLLRDVTPLSLGVEMVGGVMSVVIPRNTTIPTKKTKDFTTIYDFQSSVLEKVYEGESSSTKDNYLLGQFELCGITLAPN
;
A
#
# COMPACT_ATOMS: atom_id res chain seq x y z
N MET A 1 19.51 10.20 8.06
CA MET A 1 20.41 10.97 7.18
C MET A 1 21.38 9.99 6.55
N VAL A 2 21.44 9.96 5.23
CA VAL A 2 22.40 9.18 4.45
C VAL A 2 23.58 10.08 4.13
N VAL A 3 24.78 9.63 4.47
CA VAL A 3 26.01 10.42 4.28
C VAL A 3 26.77 9.84 3.10
N VAL A 4 27.15 10.69 2.15
CA VAL A 4 27.89 10.30 0.94
C VAL A 4 29.04 11.29 0.69
N GLN A 5 30.10 10.80 0.05
CA GLN A 5 31.16 11.65 -0.49
C GLN A 5 30.82 12.01 -1.94
N TYR A 6 30.66 13.29 -2.22
CA TYR A 6 30.34 13.80 -3.55
C TYR A 6 31.27 14.97 -3.88
N GLU A 7 32.00 14.84 -5.00
CA GLU A 7 33.00 15.83 -5.45
C GLU A 7 34.08 16.17 -4.39
N GLY A 8 34.42 15.20 -3.54
CA GLY A 8 35.43 15.37 -2.49
C GLY A 8 34.91 16.05 -1.22
N GLU A 9 33.60 16.34 -1.14
CA GLU A 9 32.95 16.87 0.05
C GLU A 9 31.95 15.86 0.63
N GLU A 10 31.85 15.85 1.96
CA GLU A 10 30.79 15.12 2.64
C GLU A 10 29.45 15.83 2.46
N ARG A 11 28.45 15.12 1.97
CA ARG A 11 27.07 15.59 1.88
C ARG A 11 26.15 14.67 2.63
N GLN A 12 25.13 15.26 3.26
CA GLN A 12 24.11 14.56 4.00
C GLN A 12 22.78 14.75 3.28
N PHE A 13 22.07 13.66 3.06
CA PHE A 13 20.76 13.66 2.43
C PHE A 13 19.74 12.97 3.32
N THR A 14 18.49 13.44 3.26
CA THR A 14 17.37 12.66 3.79
C THR A 14 16.97 11.56 2.79
N PRO A 15 16.31 10.48 3.24
CA PRO A 15 15.76 9.47 2.32
C PRO A 15 14.85 10.09 1.26
N GLU A 16 14.05 11.10 1.63
CA GLU A 16 13.14 11.81 0.73
C GLU A 16 13.89 12.54 -0.39
N GLU A 17 15.03 13.17 -0.09
CA GLU A 17 15.87 13.83 -1.09
C GLU A 17 16.46 12.82 -2.09
N ILE A 18 16.91 11.67 -1.60
CA ILE A 18 17.42 10.59 -2.48
C ILE A 18 16.29 10.05 -3.37
N SER A 19 15.12 9.77 -2.80
CA SER A 19 13.95 9.34 -3.56
C SER A 19 13.51 10.41 -4.56
N ALA A 20 13.61 11.70 -4.21
CA ALA A 20 13.31 12.82 -5.11
C ALA A 20 14.25 12.85 -6.32
N MET A 21 15.52 12.50 -6.17
CA MET A 21 16.45 12.40 -7.31
C MET A 21 16.01 11.31 -8.30
N VAL A 22 15.53 10.16 -7.80
CA VAL A 22 14.98 9.09 -8.65
C VAL A 22 13.72 9.56 -9.35
N LEU A 23 12.80 10.21 -8.62
CA LEU A 23 11.57 10.76 -9.20
C LEU A 23 11.85 11.86 -10.23
N ALA A 24 12.84 12.72 -9.99
CA ALA A 24 13.28 13.72 -10.95
C ALA A 24 13.81 13.08 -12.23
N LYS A 25 14.54 11.96 -12.14
CA LYS A 25 14.99 11.23 -13.32
C LYS A 25 13.83 10.62 -14.11
N MET A 26 12.82 10.08 -13.42
CA MET A 26 11.62 9.54 -14.07
C MET A 26 10.80 10.65 -14.73
N LYS A 27 10.66 11.81 -14.08
CA LYS A 27 10.04 13.00 -14.64
C LYS A 27 10.76 13.45 -15.92
N GLU A 28 12.08 13.61 -15.88
CA GLU A 28 12.89 13.99 -17.05
C GLU A 28 12.67 13.00 -18.20
N THR A 29 12.67 11.70 -17.91
CA THR A 29 12.44 10.65 -18.92
C THR A 29 11.07 10.82 -19.59
N ALA A 30 10.02 11.08 -18.81
CA ALA A 30 8.68 11.33 -19.34
C ALA A 30 8.60 12.65 -20.13
N GLU A 31 9.26 13.72 -19.68
CA GLU A 31 9.31 15.01 -20.35
C GLU A 31 10.00 14.92 -21.71
N VAL A 32 11.11 14.17 -21.80
CA VAL A 32 11.82 13.90 -23.06
C VAL A 32 10.92 13.12 -24.03
N TYR A 33 10.22 12.10 -23.54
CA TYR A 33 9.33 11.29 -24.38
C TYR A 33 8.12 12.09 -24.90
N LEU A 34 7.51 12.92 -24.06
CA LEU A 34 6.29 13.67 -24.38
C LEU A 34 6.57 15.05 -25.03
N GLY A 35 7.80 15.55 -24.96
CA GLY A 35 8.17 16.88 -25.46
C GLY A 35 7.51 18.04 -24.69
N THR A 36 7.07 17.81 -23.45
CA THR A 36 6.40 18.81 -22.61
C THR A 36 6.77 18.62 -21.15
N THR A 37 6.71 19.70 -20.36
CA THR A 37 6.93 19.67 -18.91
C THR A 37 5.83 18.86 -18.21
N ILE A 38 6.23 18.02 -17.26
CA ILE A 38 5.34 17.21 -16.43
C ILE A 38 5.28 17.81 -15.04
N LYS A 39 4.06 18.14 -14.59
CA LYS A 39 3.82 18.74 -13.28
C LYS A 39 3.03 17.83 -12.34
N ASN A 40 2.18 16.96 -12.86
CA ASN A 40 1.28 16.15 -12.06
C ASN A 40 1.69 14.68 -12.14
N ALA A 41 1.67 13.97 -11.01
CA ALA A 41 1.99 12.56 -10.96
C ALA A 41 1.09 11.78 -10.00
N VAL A 42 0.93 10.50 -10.27
CA VAL A 42 0.49 9.49 -9.30
C VAL A 42 1.71 8.66 -8.96
N ILE A 43 2.01 8.50 -7.67
CA ILE A 43 3.19 7.76 -7.19
C ILE A 43 2.69 6.51 -6.47
N THR A 44 3.34 5.38 -6.71
CA THR A 44 3.01 4.11 -6.06
C THR A 44 3.76 3.95 -4.76
N VAL A 45 3.17 3.25 -3.80
CA VAL A 45 3.83 2.84 -2.56
C VAL A 45 3.48 1.41 -2.18
N PRO A 46 4.35 0.70 -1.47
CA PRO A 46 4.04 -0.57 -0.89
C PRO A 46 2.81 -0.48 0.01
N VAL A 47 2.01 -1.54 0.02
CA VAL A 47 0.71 -1.49 0.66
C VAL A 47 0.82 -1.34 2.18
N TYR A 48 1.90 -1.87 2.78
CA TYR A 48 2.21 -1.77 4.21
C TYR A 48 2.91 -0.49 4.63
N PHE A 49 3.16 0.45 3.71
CA PHE A 49 3.68 1.75 4.13
C PHE A 49 2.76 2.39 5.16
N ASN A 50 3.36 2.70 6.30
CA ASN A 50 2.70 3.43 7.38
C ASN A 50 2.50 4.90 6.98
N ASN A 51 1.81 5.67 7.82
CA ASN A 51 1.51 7.07 7.47
C ASN A 51 2.76 7.94 7.25
N SER A 52 3.84 7.74 8.04
CA SER A 52 5.05 8.55 7.89
C SER A 52 5.79 8.23 6.59
N GLN A 53 5.87 6.95 6.19
CA GLN A 53 6.47 6.52 4.92
C GLN A 53 5.68 7.02 3.71
N ARG A 54 4.33 7.02 3.79
CA ARG A 54 3.47 7.60 2.75
C ARG A 54 3.71 9.11 2.61
N GLN A 55 3.78 9.83 3.74
CA GLN A 55 4.06 11.26 3.72
C GLN A 55 5.46 11.55 3.16
N ALA A 56 6.48 10.81 3.59
CA ALA A 56 7.84 10.92 3.07
C ALA A 56 7.91 10.74 1.54
N THR A 57 7.08 9.84 0.99
CA THR A 57 6.98 9.64 -0.48
C THR A 57 6.31 10.83 -1.17
N ILE A 58 5.29 11.45 -0.56
CA ILE A 58 4.67 12.68 -1.08
C ILE A 58 5.67 13.84 -1.05
N ASP A 59 6.43 13.94 0.03
CA ASP A 59 7.45 14.98 0.21
C ASP A 59 8.56 14.80 -0.84
N ALA A 60 9.02 13.58 -1.09
CA ALA A 60 9.95 13.26 -2.19
C ALA A 60 9.41 13.69 -3.56
N GLY A 61 8.12 13.44 -3.84
CA GLY A 61 7.47 13.92 -5.06
C GLY A 61 7.45 15.45 -5.16
N THR A 62 7.18 16.12 -4.04
CA THR A 62 7.18 17.59 -3.96
C THR A 62 8.58 18.17 -4.20
N ILE A 63 9.61 17.58 -3.59
CA ILE A 63 11.03 17.95 -3.79
C ILE A 63 11.43 17.77 -5.27
N ALA A 64 10.94 16.73 -5.93
CA ALA A 64 11.15 16.51 -7.37
C ALA A 64 10.38 17.49 -8.30
N GLY A 65 9.62 18.43 -7.72
CA GLY A 65 8.81 19.39 -8.46
C GLY A 65 7.61 18.74 -9.15
N LEU A 66 7.02 17.72 -8.51
CA LEU A 66 5.77 17.09 -8.93
C LEU A 66 4.66 17.43 -7.92
N ASN A 67 3.49 17.77 -8.46
CA ASN A 67 2.23 17.78 -7.75
C ASN A 67 1.70 16.34 -7.67
N VAL A 68 1.78 15.74 -6.49
CA VAL A 68 1.34 14.36 -6.23
C VAL A 68 -0.18 14.34 -6.13
N LEU A 69 -0.86 14.00 -7.23
CA LEU A 69 -2.32 13.93 -7.29
C LEU A 69 -2.90 12.85 -6.37
N ARG A 70 -2.17 11.74 -6.24
CA ARG A 70 -2.56 10.58 -5.44
C ARG A 70 -1.34 9.69 -5.16
N ILE A 71 -1.31 9.13 -3.96
CA ILE A 71 -0.54 7.93 -3.66
C ILE A 71 -1.44 6.72 -3.87
N ILE A 72 -0.97 5.74 -4.65
CA ILE A 72 -1.70 4.49 -4.89
C ILE A 72 -0.90 3.30 -4.37
N ASN A 73 -1.57 2.34 -3.74
CA ASN A 73 -0.94 1.10 -3.35
C ASN A 73 -0.50 0.31 -4.60
N GLU A 74 0.73 -0.21 -4.61
CA GLU A 74 1.29 -1.02 -5.70
C GLU A 74 0.38 -2.16 -6.15
N PRO A 75 -0.12 -3.03 -5.25
CA PRO A 75 -0.99 -4.12 -5.67
C PRO A 75 -2.34 -3.62 -6.22
N THR A 76 -2.82 -2.48 -5.75
CA THR A 76 -4.03 -1.84 -6.28
C THR A 76 -3.79 -1.29 -7.69
N ALA A 77 -2.62 -0.70 -7.96
CA ALA A 77 -2.23 -0.27 -9.30
C ALA A 77 -2.14 -1.47 -10.26
N ALA A 78 -1.47 -2.56 -9.85
CA ALA A 78 -1.40 -3.76 -10.66
C ALA A 78 -2.78 -4.41 -10.91
N ALA A 79 -3.71 -4.33 -9.94
CA ALA A 79 -5.10 -4.76 -10.13
C ALA A 79 -5.83 -3.93 -11.19
N ILE A 80 -5.60 -2.60 -11.22
CA ILE A 80 -6.14 -1.71 -12.26
C ILE A 80 -5.61 -2.12 -13.64
N ALA A 81 -4.29 -2.38 -13.75
CA ALA A 81 -3.66 -2.84 -14.98
C ALA A 81 -4.27 -4.16 -15.49
N TYR A 82 -4.49 -5.12 -14.58
CA TYR A 82 -5.15 -6.39 -14.89
C TYR A 82 -6.62 -6.19 -15.30
N GLY A 83 -7.38 -5.44 -14.48
CA GLY A 83 -8.82 -5.28 -14.63
C GLY A 83 -9.21 -4.56 -15.92
N LEU A 84 -8.41 -3.61 -16.41
CA LEU A 84 -8.67 -2.93 -17.69
C LEU A 84 -8.59 -3.91 -18.89
N GLN A 85 -7.67 -4.88 -18.85
CA GLN A 85 -7.54 -5.87 -19.92
C GLN A 85 -8.59 -7.00 -19.84
N LYS A 86 -9.14 -7.25 -18.64
CA LYS A 86 -10.06 -8.37 -18.37
C LYS A 86 -11.32 -7.96 -17.62
N MET A 87 -11.90 -6.82 -17.96
CA MET A 87 -13.17 -6.39 -17.37
C MET A 87 -14.22 -7.51 -17.50
N PRO A 88 -14.94 -7.87 -16.41
CA PRO A 88 -15.96 -8.90 -16.48
C PRO A 88 -17.03 -8.52 -17.50
N VAL A 89 -17.26 -9.38 -18.50
CA VAL A 89 -18.35 -9.24 -19.49
C VAL A 89 -19.73 -9.55 -18.85
N SER A 90 -19.73 -10.09 -17.63
CA SER A 90 -20.93 -10.48 -16.88
C SER A 90 -21.13 -9.62 -15.64
N ASN A 91 -22.39 -9.44 -15.21
CA ASN A 91 -22.76 -8.73 -13.97
C ASN A 91 -22.22 -9.35 -12.66
N LYS A 92 -21.49 -10.46 -12.72
CA LYS A 92 -20.84 -11.06 -11.56
C LYS A 92 -19.42 -10.50 -11.41
N GLY A 93 -19.13 -9.86 -10.28
CA GLY A 93 -17.80 -9.38 -9.92
C GLY A 93 -16.78 -10.52 -9.85
N ARG A 94 -15.50 -10.18 -9.98
CA ARG A 94 -14.36 -11.10 -10.02
C ARG A 94 -13.40 -10.78 -8.89
N THR A 95 -13.16 -11.74 -7.99
CA THR A 95 -12.16 -11.58 -6.93
C THR A 95 -10.76 -11.90 -7.46
N VAL A 96 -9.86 -10.94 -7.36
CA VAL A 96 -8.47 -10.96 -7.83
C VAL A 96 -7.53 -10.85 -6.64
N LEU A 97 -6.57 -11.76 -6.52
CA LEU A 97 -5.45 -11.63 -5.60
C LEU A 97 -4.22 -11.15 -6.37
N VAL A 98 -3.68 -10.02 -5.95
CA VAL A 98 -2.43 -9.46 -6.45
C VAL A 98 -1.31 -9.84 -5.49
N PHE A 99 -0.28 -10.48 -6.02
CA PHE A 99 0.92 -10.86 -5.29
C PHE A 99 2.10 -10.08 -5.88
N ASP A 100 2.61 -9.12 -5.13
CA ASP A 100 3.68 -8.22 -5.52
C ASP A 100 4.94 -8.51 -4.70
N LEU A 101 6.02 -8.94 -5.35
CA LEU A 101 7.29 -9.22 -4.68
C LEU A 101 8.41 -8.52 -5.43
N GLY A 102 8.75 -7.33 -4.94
CA GLY A 102 9.75 -6.44 -5.51
C GLY A 102 11.17 -6.76 -5.07
N GLY A 103 12.02 -5.74 -5.13
CA GLY A 103 13.43 -5.80 -4.73
C GLY A 103 13.67 -5.71 -3.22
N GLY A 104 12.75 -5.12 -2.46
CA GLY A 104 12.85 -5.02 -0.99
C GLY A 104 11.51 -5.00 -0.26
N THR A 105 10.39 -5.17 -0.98
CA THR A 105 9.04 -5.16 -0.43
C THR A 105 8.19 -6.29 -1.01
N PHE A 106 7.31 -6.82 -0.18
CA PHE A 106 6.38 -7.89 -0.50
C PHE A 106 4.97 -7.47 -0.12
N ASP A 107 4.05 -7.43 -1.06
CA ASP A 107 2.66 -7.07 -0.82
C ASP A 107 1.70 -8.10 -1.42
N VAL A 108 0.57 -8.29 -0.75
CA VAL A 108 -0.56 -9.10 -1.18
C VAL A 108 -1.81 -8.25 -1.02
N SER A 109 -2.65 -8.18 -2.04
CA SER A 109 -3.98 -7.57 -1.90
C SER A 109 -5.03 -8.42 -2.57
N LEU A 110 -6.16 -8.55 -1.90
CA LEU A 110 -7.35 -9.19 -2.43
C LEU A 110 -8.35 -8.11 -2.82
N LEU A 111 -8.77 -8.08 -4.08
CA LEU A 111 -9.69 -7.09 -4.61
C LEU A 111 -10.90 -7.78 -5.24
N ASN A 112 -12.07 -7.17 -5.13
CA ASN A 112 -13.22 -7.50 -5.94
C ASN A 112 -13.34 -6.46 -7.07
N ILE A 113 -13.32 -6.94 -8.31
CA ILE A 113 -13.48 -6.11 -9.51
C ILE A 113 -14.85 -6.39 -10.10
N ALA A 114 -15.73 -5.40 -10.14
CA ALA A 114 -17.10 -5.55 -10.65
C ALA A 114 -17.46 -4.43 -11.64
N PRO A 115 -18.39 -4.68 -12.58
CA PRO A 115 -19.04 -3.61 -13.30
C PRO A 115 -19.87 -2.76 -12.31
N GLY A 116 -19.76 -1.44 -12.41
CA GLY A 116 -20.45 -0.48 -11.54
C GLY A 116 -21.94 -0.36 -11.88
N VAL A 117 -22.69 0.31 -11.00
CA VAL A 117 -24.16 0.37 -10.99
C VAL A 117 -24.79 0.81 -12.33
N ASN A 118 -24.06 1.56 -13.15
CA ASN A 118 -24.50 2.04 -14.47
C ASN A 118 -23.72 1.45 -15.66
N MET A 119 -22.96 0.35 -15.50
CA MET A 119 -22.08 -0.27 -16.52
C MET A 119 -20.94 0.62 -17.08
N ASP A 120 -20.98 1.94 -16.84
CA ASP A 120 -19.97 2.91 -17.31
C ASP A 120 -18.77 3.07 -16.36
N LYS A 121 -18.86 2.48 -15.16
CA LYS A 121 -17.88 2.65 -14.07
C LYS A 121 -17.32 1.31 -13.61
N GLY A 122 -16.02 1.14 -13.51
CA GLY A 122 -15.41 -0.09 -12.99
C GLY A 122 -15.26 0.04 -11.48
N LEU A 123 -15.83 -0.88 -10.70
CA LEU A 123 -15.65 -0.90 -9.25
C LEU A 123 -14.45 -1.78 -8.90
N PHE A 124 -13.42 -1.19 -8.32
CA PHE A 124 -12.26 -1.90 -7.77
C PHE A 124 -12.28 -1.72 -6.26
N GLU A 125 -12.66 -2.78 -5.55
CA GLU A 125 -12.83 -2.76 -4.10
C GLU A 125 -11.80 -3.67 -3.44
N VAL A 126 -10.85 -3.08 -2.73
CA VAL A 126 -9.88 -3.84 -1.94
C VAL A 126 -10.59 -4.44 -0.72
N LYS A 127 -10.48 -5.75 -0.55
CA LYS A 127 -11.09 -6.53 0.54
C LYS A 127 -10.12 -6.75 1.69
N ALA A 128 -8.88 -7.06 1.38
CA ALA A 128 -7.84 -7.30 2.38
C ALA A 128 -6.46 -7.04 1.78
N ILE A 129 -5.53 -6.73 2.68
CA ILE A 129 -4.15 -6.40 2.36
C ILE A 129 -3.23 -7.14 3.36
N ALA A 130 -2.16 -7.77 2.87
CA ALA A 130 -1.09 -8.42 3.65
C ALA A 130 0.30 -8.16 3.01
N GLY A 131 1.41 -8.28 3.74
CA GLY A 131 2.72 -7.89 3.21
C GLY A 131 3.81 -7.66 4.25
N ASP A 132 5.01 -7.35 3.78
CA ASP A 132 6.24 -7.05 4.51
C ASP A 132 7.04 -5.97 3.75
N THR A 133 7.38 -4.88 4.46
CA THR A 133 8.10 -3.72 3.89
C THR A 133 9.62 -3.89 3.84
N HIS A 134 10.13 -5.02 4.31
CA HIS A 134 11.57 -5.33 4.34
C HIS A 134 11.86 -6.73 3.79
N LEU A 135 11.14 -7.13 2.73
CA LEU A 135 11.28 -8.42 2.08
C LEU A 135 11.21 -8.31 0.55
N GLY A 136 12.28 -8.65 -0.18
CA GLY A 136 12.28 -8.72 -1.63
C GLY A 136 13.53 -9.34 -2.25
N GLY A 137 13.80 -9.01 -3.51
CA GLY A 137 14.91 -9.52 -4.32
C GLY A 137 16.29 -9.38 -3.70
N ALA A 138 16.58 -8.25 -3.05
CA ALA A 138 17.85 -8.01 -2.37
C ALA A 138 18.06 -8.96 -1.19
N ASP A 139 16.98 -9.33 -0.51
CA ASP A 139 17.03 -10.37 0.52
C ASP A 139 17.35 -11.71 -0.12
N PHE A 140 16.76 -12.07 -1.27
CA PHE A 140 17.10 -13.32 -1.97
C PHE A 140 18.55 -13.39 -2.46
N ASP A 141 19.12 -12.26 -2.87
CA ASP A 141 20.55 -12.15 -3.23
C ASP A 141 21.44 -12.38 -2.00
N ASN A 142 21.06 -11.80 -0.84
CA ASN A 142 21.68 -12.09 0.45
C ASN A 142 21.41 -13.55 0.90
N GLU A 143 20.26 -14.11 0.53
CA GLU A 143 19.75 -15.41 0.98
C GLU A 143 20.38 -16.60 0.25
N MET A 144 21.09 -16.36 -0.85
CA MET A 144 21.98 -17.37 -1.40
C MET A 144 23.06 -17.80 -0.39
N VAL A 145 23.32 -16.99 0.65
CA VAL A 145 24.12 -17.36 1.84
C VAL A 145 23.28 -18.04 2.93
N GLU A 146 21.99 -17.73 3.04
CA GLU A 146 21.00 -18.26 3.99
C GLU A 146 20.13 -19.38 3.37
N TYR A 147 20.80 -20.43 2.88
CA TYR A 147 20.20 -21.77 2.70
C TYR A 147 19.47 -22.26 3.98
N SER A 148 19.58 -21.59 5.12
CA SER A 148 18.96 -21.88 6.42
C SER A 148 17.55 -21.27 6.66
N LEU A 149 17.06 -20.27 5.91
CA LEU A 149 15.73 -19.66 6.14
C LEU A 149 14.56 -20.35 5.42
N ARG A 150 14.77 -21.61 5.00
CA ARG A 150 13.82 -22.51 4.33
C ARG A 150 12.49 -22.79 5.08
N GLU A 151 12.27 -22.20 6.26
CA GLU A 151 11.06 -22.34 7.07
C GLU A 151 10.26 -21.02 7.25
N PHE A 152 10.78 -19.84 6.88
CA PHE A 152 10.23 -18.58 7.43
C PHE A 152 9.18 -17.84 6.57
N LEU A 153 8.93 -18.23 5.31
CA LEU A 153 7.95 -17.55 4.44
C LEU A 153 6.76 -18.41 3.97
N LYS A 154 6.63 -19.64 4.48
CA LYS A 154 5.51 -20.52 4.13
C LYS A 154 4.47 -20.54 5.26
N LYS A 155 3.53 -19.58 5.23
CA LYS A 155 2.08 -19.73 5.51
C LYS A 155 1.39 -18.45 6.00
N HIS A 156 2.03 -17.61 6.79
CA HIS A 156 1.28 -16.58 7.55
C HIS A 156 0.67 -15.45 6.74
N ALA A 157 1.36 -14.85 5.76
CA ALA A 157 0.80 -13.67 5.07
C ALA A 157 -0.40 -14.01 4.15
N LEU A 158 -0.29 -15.09 3.37
CA LEU A 158 -1.38 -15.53 2.47
C LEU A 158 -2.58 -16.06 3.25
N GLU A 159 -2.35 -16.84 4.32
CA GLU A 159 -3.43 -17.33 5.18
C GLU A 159 -4.10 -16.18 5.93
N LYS A 160 -3.32 -15.27 6.53
CA LYS A 160 -3.86 -14.07 7.19
C LYS A 160 -4.66 -13.19 6.24
N CYS A 161 -4.21 -13.00 4.99
CA CYS A 161 -4.97 -12.23 4.01
C CYS A 161 -6.33 -12.86 3.69
N LEU A 162 -6.38 -14.19 3.57
CA LEU A 162 -7.61 -14.93 3.33
C LEU A 162 -8.52 -14.93 4.57
N ASP A 163 -7.95 -15.08 5.76
CA ASP A 163 -8.66 -15.04 7.04
C ASP A 163 -9.27 -13.66 7.30
N ASP A 164 -8.50 -12.58 7.10
CA ASP A 164 -8.95 -11.19 7.22
C ASP A 164 -10.11 -10.91 6.24
N ALA A 165 -10.02 -11.45 5.03
CA ALA A 165 -11.08 -11.38 4.03
C ALA A 165 -12.26 -12.31 4.31
N LYS A 166 -12.13 -13.25 5.26
CA LYS A 166 -13.07 -14.34 5.53
C LYS A 166 -13.38 -15.17 4.28
N MET A 167 -12.33 -15.52 3.52
CA MET A 167 -12.43 -16.18 2.23
C MET A 167 -11.63 -17.49 2.18
N GLU A 168 -12.27 -18.53 1.64
CA GLU A 168 -11.61 -19.80 1.32
C GLU A 168 -10.68 -19.68 0.11
N LYS A 169 -9.58 -20.46 0.11
CA LYS A 169 -8.59 -20.50 -1.00
C LYS A 169 -9.24 -20.77 -2.36
N SER A 170 -10.28 -21.60 -2.39
CA SER A 170 -11.03 -21.97 -3.60
C SER A 170 -11.82 -20.81 -4.21
N SER A 171 -12.11 -19.76 -3.42
CA SER A 171 -12.86 -18.58 -3.85
C SER A 171 -12.00 -17.56 -4.60
N VAL A 172 -10.68 -17.73 -4.63
CA VAL A 172 -9.76 -16.90 -5.43
C VAL A 172 -9.88 -17.33 -6.90
N HIS A 173 -10.19 -16.40 -7.81
CA HIS A 173 -10.36 -16.74 -9.23
C HIS A 173 -9.01 -16.80 -9.95
N ASP A 174 -8.23 -15.72 -9.86
CA ASP A 174 -6.90 -15.60 -10.46
C ASP A 174 -5.85 -15.19 -9.42
N VAL A 175 -4.62 -15.65 -9.65
CA VAL A 175 -3.43 -15.22 -8.92
C VAL A 175 -2.56 -14.43 -9.88
N VAL A 176 -2.44 -13.13 -9.68
CA VAL A 176 -1.68 -12.22 -10.55
C VAL A 176 -0.28 -12.00 -9.97
N LEU A 177 0.75 -12.23 -10.78
CA LEU A 177 2.16 -12.08 -10.39
C LEU A 177 2.68 -10.69 -10.77
N VAL A 178 3.26 -9.98 -9.80
CA VAL A 178 3.83 -8.63 -9.93
C VAL A 178 5.19 -8.60 -9.22
N GLY A 179 6.13 -7.83 -9.76
CA GLY A 179 7.50 -7.74 -9.26
C GLY A 179 8.43 -8.81 -9.84
N GLY A 180 9.66 -8.40 -10.18
CA GLY A 180 10.62 -9.24 -10.89
C GLY A 180 10.99 -10.54 -10.17
N SER A 181 10.96 -10.55 -8.83
CA SER A 181 11.26 -11.74 -8.02
C SER A 181 10.23 -12.86 -8.22
N THR A 182 9.02 -12.57 -8.70
CA THR A 182 8.03 -13.60 -9.06
C THR A 182 8.47 -14.45 -10.26
N ARG A 183 9.52 -14.07 -10.99
CA ARG A 183 10.11 -14.88 -12.06
C ARG A 183 10.82 -16.12 -11.52
N ILE A 184 11.16 -16.16 -10.23
CA ILE A 184 11.82 -17.30 -9.57
C ILE A 184 10.91 -18.54 -9.65
N PRO A 185 11.33 -19.65 -10.30
CA PRO A 185 10.48 -20.83 -10.48
C PRO A 185 9.99 -21.45 -9.16
N LYS A 186 10.80 -21.36 -8.09
CA LYS A 186 10.44 -21.88 -6.78
C LYS A 186 9.27 -21.12 -6.16
N VAL A 187 9.26 -19.79 -6.27
CA VAL A 187 8.14 -18.93 -5.81
C VAL A 187 6.86 -19.31 -6.53
N GLN A 188 6.91 -19.44 -7.86
CA GLN A 188 5.74 -19.84 -8.65
C GLN A 188 5.24 -21.24 -8.28
N ASN A 189 6.13 -22.20 -8.06
CA ASN A 189 5.74 -23.56 -7.64
C ASN A 189 5.05 -23.54 -6.27
N MET A 190 5.57 -22.76 -5.31
CA MET A 190 4.97 -22.60 -3.99
C MET A 190 3.57 -21.98 -4.04
N LEU A 191 3.35 -21.00 -4.91
CA LEU A 191 2.02 -20.41 -5.12
C LEU A 191 1.04 -21.41 -5.74
N ARG A 192 1.48 -22.21 -6.73
CA ARG A 192 0.64 -23.28 -7.28
C ARG A 192 0.30 -24.32 -6.23
N GLU A 193 1.26 -24.76 -5.41
CA GLU A 193 1.03 -25.67 -4.28
C GLU A 193 -0.01 -25.10 -3.30
N PHE A 194 0.13 -23.83 -2.91
CA PHE A 194 -0.78 -23.17 -1.97
C PHE A 194 -2.22 -23.08 -2.49
N PHE A 195 -2.40 -22.80 -3.78
CA PHE A 195 -3.71 -22.70 -4.44
C PHE A 195 -4.15 -23.99 -5.14
N ASN A 196 -3.73 -25.16 -4.64
CA ASN A 196 -4.18 -26.48 -5.10
C ASN A 196 -4.03 -26.71 -6.62
N GLY A 197 -2.90 -26.26 -7.19
CA GLY A 197 -2.57 -26.44 -8.61
C GLY A 197 -3.17 -25.38 -9.56
N LYS A 198 -3.80 -24.33 -9.03
CA LYS A 198 -4.34 -23.22 -9.86
C LYS A 198 -3.27 -22.61 -10.76
N GLU A 199 -3.64 -22.32 -12.01
CA GLU A 199 -2.78 -21.63 -12.97
C GLU A 199 -2.54 -20.17 -12.54
N LEU A 200 -1.27 -19.73 -12.63
CA LEU A 200 -0.87 -18.36 -12.29
C LEU A 200 -1.05 -17.45 -13.50
N CYS A 201 -1.63 -16.27 -13.30
CA CYS A 201 -1.88 -15.31 -14.36
C CYS A 201 -0.58 -14.66 -14.85
N ARG A 202 -0.38 -14.66 -16.17
CA ARG A 202 0.82 -14.11 -16.84
C ARG A 202 0.48 -13.08 -17.92
N THR A 203 -0.74 -12.54 -17.90
CA THR A 203 -1.21 -11.64 -18.96
C THR A 203 -0.68 -10.23 -18.86
N ILE A 204 -0.10 -9.85 -17.72
CA ILE A 204 0.54 -8.56 -17.49
C ILE A 204 2.04 -8.75 -17.26
N ASN A 205 2.84 -7.77 -17.67
CA ASN A 205 4.27 -7.77 -17.41
C ASN A 205 4.51 -7.48 -15.91
N PRO A 206 5.16 -8.37 -15.15
CA PRO A 206 5.33 -8.20 -13.70
C PRO A 206 6.15 -6.96 -13.33
N ASP A 207 7.03 -6.48 -14.23
CA ASP A 207 7.91 -5.34 -13.94
C ASP A 207 7.25 -3.98 -14.25
N GLU A 208 6.20 -3.97 -15.05
CA GLU A 208 5.54 -2.75 -15.53
C GLU A 208 4.10 -2.59 -15.02
N ALA A 209 3.49 -3.66 -14.49
CA ALA A 209 2.08 -3.69 -14.10
C ALA A 209 1.69 -2.56 -13.13
N VAL A 210 2.54 -2.31 -12.13
CA VAL A 210 2.33 -1.25 -11.14
C VAL A 210 2.36 0.13 -11.80
N ALA A 211 3.41 0.42 -12.58
CA ALA A 211 3.54 1.70 -13.28
C ALA A 211 2.40 1.92 -14.28
N TYR A 212 1.98 0.87 -14.98
CA TYR A 212 0.86 0.90 -15.92
C TYR A 212 -0.46 1.25 -15.23
N GLY A 213 -0.74 0.63 -14.08
CA GLY A 213 -1.91 0.95 -13.26
C GLY A 213 -1.91 2.38 -12.72
N ALA A 214 -0.75 2.86 -12.25
CA ALA A 214 -0.59 4.22 -11.79
C ALA A 214 -0.81 5.24 -12.91
N ALA A 215 -0.34 4.95 -14.13
CA ALA A 215 -0.57 5.78 -15.30
C ALA A 215 -2.06 5.86 -15.68
N ILE A 216 -2.79 4.74 -15.63
CA ILE A 216 -4.25 4.72 -15.81
C ILE A 216 -4.93 5.62 -14.77
N GLN A 217 -4.55 5.47 -13.50
CA GLN A 217 -5.10 6.28 -12.42
C GLN A 217 -4.80 7.78 -12.60
N ALA A 218 -3.59 8.12 -13.06
CA ALA A 218 -3.19 9.49 -13.37
C ALA A 218 -4.03 10.07 -14.52
N SER A 219 -4.29 9.28 -15.57
CA SER A 219 -5.14 9.69 -16.70
C SER A 219 -6.56 10.00 -16.24
N ILE A 220 -7.15 9.15 -15.39
CA ILE A 220 -8.50 9.35 -14.84
C ILE A 220 -8.56 10.65 -14.02
N LEU A 221 -7.58 10.89 -13.13
CA LEU A 221 -7.51 12.10 -12.32
C LEU A 221 -7.23 13.37 -13.14
N GLY A 222 -6.51 13.23 -14.26
CA GLY A 222 -6.23 14.29 -15.21
C GLY A 222 -7.39 14.63 -16.15
N GLY A 223 -8.54 13.95 -16.03
CA GLY A 223 -9.71 14.17 -16.88
C GLY A 223 -9.67 13.45 -18.24
N GLY A 224 -8.76 12.50 -18.43
CA GLY A 224 -8.56 11.73 -19.66
C GLY A 224 -9.67 10.75 -20.04
N ASN A 225 -10.84 10.82 -19.39
CA ASN A 225 -12.01 10.01 -19.73
C ASN A 225 -12.83 10.56 -20.90
N SER A 226 -12.32 11.58 -21.62
CA SER A 226 -13.05 12.28 -22.69
C SER A 226 -13.45 11.37 -23.86
N ASP A 227 -12.68 10.30 -24.12
CA ASP A 227 -12.88 9.40 -25.28
C ASP A 227 -13.68 8.13 -24.94
N GLY A 228 -14.19 7.98 -23.72
CA GLY A 228 -15.02 6.83 -23.30
C GLY A 228 -14.32 5.46 -23.25
N ARG A 229 -13.02 5.39 -23.55
CA ARG A 229 -12.20 4.16 -23.52
C ARG A 229 -11.79 3.75 -22.10
N LEU A 230 -11.71 4.71 -21.19
CA LEU A 230 -11.40 4.48 -19.79
C LEU A 230 -12.71 4.45 -19.02
N VAL A 231 -13.01 3.30 -18.44
CA VAL A 231 -14.16 3.11 -17.56
C VAL A 231 -13.94 4.00 -16.34
N ASP A 232 -14.95 4.75 -15.91
CA ASP A 232 -14.80 5.66 -14.77
C ASP A 232 -14.57 4.82 -13.49
N MET A 233 -13.34 4.78 -12.98
CA MET A 233 -12.97 3.82 -11.93
C MET A 233 -13.27 4.38 -10.54
N LEU A 234 -14.10 3.66 -9.79
CA LEU A 234 -14.24 3.91 -8.35
C LEU A 234 -13.29 2.98 -7.60
N LEU A 235 -12.22 3.59 -7.07
CA LEU A 235 -11.26 2.90 -6.22
C LEU A 235 -11.67 3.02 -4.75
N ARG A 236 -11.91 1.88 -4.10
CA ARG A 236 -12.11 1.81 -2.65
C ARG A 236 -10.98 1.02 -2.02
N ASP A 237 -10.08 1.75 -1.37
CA ASP A 237 -8.91 1.20 -0.68
C ASP A 237 -9.21 1.04 0.82
N VAL A 238 -8.29 0.43 1.58
CA VAL A 238 -8.43 0.20 3.02
C VAL A 238 -7.18 0.60 3.81
N THR A 239 -7.32 0.78 5.13
CA THR A 239 -6.18 1.00 6.03
C THR A 239 -5.30 -0.27 6.14
N PRO A 240 -3.96 -0.19 6.02
CA PRO A 240 -3.11 -1.39 6.12
C PRO A 240 -2.94 -1.88 7.57
N LEU A 241 -2.87 -0.93 8.51
CA LEU A 241 -2.70 -1.14 9.94
C LEU A 241 -3.80 -0.43 10.74
N SER A 242 -4.02 -0.89 11.95
CA SER A 242 -4.98 -0.33 12.90
C SER A 242 -4.42 0.97 13.46
N LEU A 243 -5.26 2.00 13.51
CA LEU A 243 -4.96 3.29 14.13
C LEU A 243 -5.65 3.36 15.49
N GLY A 244 -4.94 3.84 16.49
CA GLY A 244 -5.44 3.92 17.86
C GLY A 244 -4.66 4.89 18.73
N VAL A 245 -5.07 4.99 19.98
CA VAL A 245 -4.45 5.86 20.99
C VAL A 245 -3.95 5.06 22.18
N GLU A 246 -2.98 5.63 22.90
CA GLU A 246 -2.44 5.05 24.14
C GLU A 246 -3.41 5.23 25.32
N MET A 247 -3.76 4.12 25.96
CA MET A 247 -4.48 4.11 27.24
C MET A 247 -3.51 3.98 28.41
N VAL A 248 -4.04 4.18 29.62
CA VAL A 248 -3.32 3.91 30.88
C VAL A 248 -2.67 2.53 30.84
N GLY A 249 -1.37 2.49 31.16
CA GLY A 249 -0.57 1.27 31.15
C GLY A 249 0.12 0.95 29.82
N GLY A 250 0.08 1.85 28.82
CA GLY A 250 0.74 1.64 27.53
C GLY A 250 0.00 0.64 26.63
N VAL A 251 -1.32 0.56 26.78
CA VAL A 251 -2.19 -0.35 26.02
C VAL A 251 -2.80 0.40 24.85
N MET A 252 -2.75 -0.19 23.66
CA MET A 252 -3.34 0.40 22.46
C MET A 252 -4.87 0.22 22.47
N SER A 253 -5.60 1.32 22.40
CA SER A 253 -7.04 1.34 22.14
C SER A 253 -7.29 1.65 20.67
N VAL A 254 -7.64 0.62 19.89
CA VAL A 254 -7.94 0.77 18.46
C VAL A 254 -9.18 1.66 18.27
N VAL A 255 -9.07 2.61 17.35
CA VAL A 255 -10.12 3.56 16.94
C VAL A 255 -10.56 3.27 15.50
N ILE A 256 -9.60 3.09 14.58
CA ILE A 256 -9.85 2.67 13.20
C ILE A 256 -9.12 1.34 12.98
N PRO A 257 -9.83 0.21 12.96
CA PRO A 257 -9.21 -1.09 12.70
C PRO A 257 -8.55 -1.13 11.32
N ARG A 258 -7.52 -1.96 11.15
CA ARG A 258 -7.00 -2.30 9.82
C ARG A 258 -8.08 -2.86 8.90
N ASN A 259 -7.84 -2.80 7.60
CA ASN A 259 -8.77 -3.15 6.54
C ASN A 259 -10.08 -2.32 6.54
N THR A 260 -10.11 -1.15 7.21
CA THR A 260 -11.26 -0.24 7.14
C THR A 260 -11.20 0.56 5.84
N THR A 261 -12.30 0.57 5.07
CA THR A 261 -12.40 1.32 3.80
C THR A 261 -12.12 2.81 3.99
N ILE A 262 -11.32 3.40 3.09
CA ILE A 262 -11.00 4.84 3.08
C ILE A 262 -11.67 5.56 1.91
N PRO A 263 -12.05 6.85 2.06
CA PRO A 263 -11.92 7.67 3.27
C PRO A 263 -12.91 7.26 4.39
N THR A 264 -12.52 7.43 5.65
CA THR A 264 -13.34 7.08 6.83
C THR A 264 -13.15 8.07 7.97
N LYS A 265 -14.15 8.12 8.86
CA LYS A 265 -14.11 8.84 10.13
C LYS A 265 -14.66 7.93 11.23
N LYS A 266 -14.00 7.89 12.38
CA LYS A 266 -14.44 7.18 13.58
C LYS A 266 -14.33 8.10 14.78
N THR A 267 -15.22 7.89 15.74
CA THR A 267 -15.25 8.58 17.03
C THR A 267 -15.26 7.52 18.12
N LYS A 268 -14.46 7.73 19.16
CA LYS A 268 -14.44 6.92 20.38
C LYS A 268 -14.28 7.88 21.54
N ASP A 269 -15.09 7.69 22.58
CA ASP A 269 -15.09 8.57 23.73
C ASP A 269 -14.05 8.10 24.75
N PHE A 270 -13.37 9.06 25.36
CA PHE A 270 -12.37 8.86 26.41
C PHE A 270 -12.69 9.80 27.58
N THR A 271 -12.24 9.44 28.78
CA THR A 271 -12.38 10.26 30.00
C THR A 271 -11.02 10.51 30.62
N THR A 272 -10.93 11.52 31.48
CA THR A 272 -9.74 11.83 32.27
C THR A 272 -9.36 10.68 33.18
N ILE A 273 -8.13 10.69 33.70
CA ILE A 273 -7.64 9.64 34.61
C ILE A 273 -7.68 10.15 36.05
N TYR A 274 -7.51 11.45 36.24
CA TYR A 274 -7.46 12.11 37.54
C TYR A 274 -8.58 13.14 37.69
N ASP A 275 -9.02 13.36 38.93
CA ASP A 275 -9.95 14.45 39.25
C ASP A 275 -9.36 15.80 38.84
N PHE A 276 -10.22 16.64 38.26
CA PHE A 276 -9.88 18.02 37.87
C PHE A 276 -8.71 18.11 36.87
N GLN A 277 -8.52 17.08 36.05
CA GLN A 277 -7.56 17.09 34.96
C GLN A 277 -8.01 18.08 33.86
N SER A 278 -7.17 19.07 33.55
CA SER A 278 -7.48 20.15 32.58
C SER A 278 -6.83 19.97 31.21
N SER A 279 -5.90 19.02 31.08
CA SER A 279 -5.34 18.61 29.80
C SER A 279 -5.09 17.10 29.73
N VAL A 280 -5.12 16.55 28.51
CA VAL A 280 -4.78 15.16 28.22
C VAL A 280 -3.77 15.14 27.06
N LEU A 281 -2.64 14.47 27.27
CA LEU A 281 -1.68 14.17 26.20
C LEU A 281 -2.13 12.89 25.50
N GLU A 282 -2.59 13.03 24.26
CA GLU A 282 -2.98 11.92 23.40
C GLU A 282 -1.83 11.55 22.48
N LYS A 283 -1.44 10.28 22.48
CA LYS A 283 -0.46 9.72 21.55
C LYS A 283 -1.17 8.79 20.58
N VAL A 284 -0.95 9.01 19.29
CA VAL A 284 -1.55 8.24 18.21
C VAL A 284 -0.56 7.23 17.68
N TYR A 285 -1.01 5.98 17.57
CA TYR A 285 -0.20 4.85 17.13
C TYR A 285 -0.83 4.14 15.92
N GLU A 286 0.02 3.48 15.17
CA GLU A 286 -0.32 2.59 14.06
C GLU A 286 0.32 1.21 14.28
N GLY A 287 -0.49 0.15 14.31
CA GLY A 287 0.00 -1.22 14.50
C GLY A 287 -1.04 -2.16 15.13
N GLU A 288 -0.68 -3.45 15.23
CA GLU A 288 -1.57 -4.53 15.69
C GLU A 288 -1.25 -5.08 17.09
N SER A 289 -0.17 -4.59 17.73
CA SER A 289 0.14 -5.01 19.09
C SER A 289 -0.85 -4.39 20.08
N SER A 290 -1.19 -5.14 21.13
CA SER A 290 -1.92 -4.59 22.27
C SER A 290 -1.07 -3.61 23.08
N SER A 291 0.25 -3.69 22.97
CA SER A 291 1.23 -2.82 23.64
C SER A 291 1.66 -1.71 22.69
N THR A 292 1.55 -0.45 23.12
CA THR A 292 1.94 0.73 22.32
C THR A 292 3.43 0.78 22.03
N LYS A 293 4.26 0.11 22.84
CA LYS A 293 5.72 0.04 22.65
C LYS A 293 6.13 -0.72 21.40
N ASP A 294 5.27 -1.64 20.95
CA ASP A 294 5.52 -2.49 19.78
C ASP A 294 4.78 -1.99 18.54
N ASN A 295 4.18 -0.79 18.61
CA ASN A 295 3.49 -0.13 17.51
C ASN A 295 4.22 1.17 17.12
N TYR A 296 3.92 1.68 15.93
CA TYR A 296 4.54 2.90 15.41
C TYR A 296 3.85 4.13 15.99
N LEU A 297 4.58 4.96 16.73
CA LEU A 297 4.10 6.28 17.14
C LEU A 297 4.01 7.18 15.92
N LEU A 298 2.80 7.66 15.60
CA LEU A 298 2.57 8.60 14.51
C LEU A 298 2.73 10.05 14.95
N GLY A 299 2.38 10.34 16.20
CA GLY A 299 2.45 11.68 16.75
C GLY A 299 1.73 11.78 18.07
N GLN A 300 1.79 12.97 18.66
CA GLN A 300 1.12 13.27 19.91
C GLN A 300 0.54 14.68 19.86
N PHE A 301 -0.59 14.88 20.51
CA PHE A 301 -1.22 16.18 20.67
C PHE A 301 -1.76 16.33 22.08
N GLU A 302 -1.74 17.55 22.60
CA GLU A 302 -2.30 17.85 23.92
C GLU A 302 -3.67 18.51 23.75
N LEU A 303 -4.70 17.91 24.33
CA LEU A 303 -6.02 18.49 24.44
C LEU A 303 -6.09 19.30 25.75
N CYS A 304 -6.02 20.61 25.65
CA CYS A 304 -6.09 21.52 26.81
C CYS A 304 -7.49 22.12 26.99
N GLY A 305 -7.77 22.65 28.18
CA GLY A 305 -9.01 23.37 28.47
C GLY A 305 -10.18 22.46 28.81
N ILE A 306 -9.91 21.24 29.30
CA ILE A 306 -10.92 20.32 29.80
C ILE A 306 -11.52 20.93 31.08
N THR A 307 -12.85 21.01 31.13
CA THR A 307 -13.57 21.51 32.30
C THR A 307 -13.24 20.65 33.51
N LEU A 308 -12.83 21.29 34.62
CA LEU A 308 -12.48 20.59 35.86
C LEU A 308 -13.70 19.84 36.41
N ALA A 309 -13.62 18.52 36.45
CA ALA A 309 -14.64 17.63 37.02
C ALA A 309 -13.97 16.44 37.74
N PRO A 310 -14.62 15.84 38.75
CA PRO A 310 -14.21 14.53 39.27
C PRO A 310 -14.30 13.46 38.17
N ASN A 311 -13.43 12.46 38.23
CA ASN A 311 -13.45 11.32 37.30
C ASN A 311 -14.54 10.31 37.64
#